data_AF-A0A962THV1-F1
#
_entry.id   AF-A0A962THV1-F1
#
_cell.length_a   1.000
_cell.length_b   1.000
_cell.length_c   1.000
_cell.angle_alpha   90.00
_cell.angle_beta   90.00
_cell.angle_gamma   90.00
#
_symmetry.space_group_name_H-M   'P 1'
#
loop_
_entity.id
_entity.type
_entity.pdbx_description
1 polymer ?
#
loop_
_entity_poly.entity_id
_entity_poly.type
_entity_poly.pdbx_seq_one_letter_code
_entity_poly.pdbx_strand_id
1 'polypeptide(L)'
;MGFRFRKSIRLFPGVRINLSTRGASLSVGKPGATVNFNKRGTRLTLGIPGTGLSYQTNLSNSSRSAVRSTSSSASPGRHPSPGNSNRSSTHSTSTSRSRDTLPPVREVQATVSLDRDNRLVFKDRDSFQPLPLSSIAKARSQHAVAIRQLLEQATERYNQPLRELVNIHALTPHPDHPSPIELTPQQITLRCGADQGIIVDMEAWFADRVSTLEWPRETLVDFAIAPDGTALALDVDLPEIEDLPVNQAKPGTDGLIMQPLSESRQRQHYATHIHGILFRLIGEGFAALQRVAQITASGYSQRLSKATGHIEDQYLLSVRVTREGWQRLNFSDLAQIDPVEALPTVAVDMARKMTKTGIFTPIAPLPAGFTTEPPTSELPTPLPTAPQLIELVAGANTALGIGVDRLEAPLMVLLGCEPVCSPDLEVDASAFLLDEQGRVMGDGGFVFYNQPQTPDEAVQLHRSSDQQNRWAFVIKLNRLSTSISRIVFALTLETDDQAGGFGLLEKTWIGCTVDGDCSTRLKFTLSLAGRCEKALILAEVYRRAKEWKFKAVGQGFESGLPALAAHYGVDVA
;
A
#
# COMPACT_ATOMS: atom_id res chain seq x y z
N MET A 1 -6.18 -0.48 10.29
CA MET A 1 -6.29 1.00 10.37
C MET A 1 -6.76 1.50 9.01
N GLY A 2 -7.82 2.31 8.97
CA GLY A 2 -8.64 2.53 7.76
C GLY A 2 -8.04 3.49 6.71
N PHE A 3 -8.35 3.18 5.45
CA PHE A 3 -7.98 3.89 4.22
C PHE A 3 -8.15 5.43 4.28
N ARG A 4 -7.17 6.16 3.71
CA ARG A 4 -7.22 7.62 3.51
C ARG A 4 -6.69 8.02 2.13
N PHE A 5 -7.61 8.21 1.20
CA PHE A 5 -7.40 8.90 -0.07
C PHE A 5 -7.69 10.41 0.08
N ARG A 6 -6.90 11.28 -0.56
CA ARG A 6 -7.23 12.70 -0.74
C ARG A 6 -6.90 13.16 -2.16
N LYS A 7 -7.86 13.82 -2.84
CA LYS A 7 -7.67 14.51 -4.13
C LYS A 7 -8.02 15.98 -3.97
N SER A 8 -7.12 16.90 -4.35
CA SER A 8 -7.35 18.34 -4.33
C SER A 8 -7.49 18.87 -5.75
N ILE A 9 -8.63 19.46 -6.08
CA ILE A 9 -8.94 19.99 -7.41
C ILE A 9 -9.04 21.52 -7.29
N ARG A 10 -8.17 22.24 -8.02
CA ARG A 10 -8.25 23.70 -8.13
C ARG A 10 -9.27 24.04 -9.21
N LEU A 11 -10.34 24.75 -8.84
CA LEU A 11 -11.38 25.14 -9.79
C LEU A 11 -11.03 26.49 -10.46
N PHE A 12 -10.72 27.52 -9.65
CA PHE A 12 -10.30 28.87 -10.09
C PHE A 12 -9.42 29.53 -9.00
N PRO A 13 -8.73 30.67 -9.25
CA PRO A 13 -7.93 31.36 -8.24
C PRO A 13 -8.73 31.69 -6.96
N GLY A 14 -8.30 31.16 -5.81
CA GLY A 14 -8.95 31.36 -4.51
C GLY A 14 -10.07 30.35 -4.16
N VAL A 15 -10.34 29.36 -5.02
CA VAL A 15 -11.35 28.31 -4.78
C VAL A 15 -10.75 26.92 -5.02
N ARG A 16 -10.79 26.05 -4.00
CA ARG A 16 -10.30 24.66 -4.07
C ARG A 16 -11.33 23.68 -3.50
N ILE A 17 -11.46 22.53 -4.15
CA ILE A 17 -12.24 21.40 -3.63
C ILE A 17 -11.27 20.32 -3.17
N ASN A 18 -11.41 19.88 -1.94
CA ASN A 18 -10.66 18.76 -1.38
C ASN A 18 -11.61 17.60 -1.16
N LEU A 19 -11.35 16.47 -1.80
CA LEU A 19 -12.07 15.22 -1.65
C LEU A 19 -11.26 14.30 -0.75
N SER A 20 -11.89 13.72 0.26
CA SER A 20 -11.25 12.74 1.15
C SER A 20 -12.24 11.67 1.57
N THR A 21 -11.75 10.57 2.14
CA THR A 21 -12.60 9.51 2.73
C THR A 21 -13.50 10.01 3.87
N ARG A 22 -13.28 11.23 4.38
CA ARG A 22 -14.09 11.88 5.43
C ARG A 22 -15.08 12.91 4.88
N GLY A 23 -15.18 13.07 3.56
CA GLY A 23 -16.10 13.99 2.88
C GLY A 23 -15.40 15.06 2.03
N ALA A 24 -16.20 15.79 1.26
CA ALA A 24 -15.76 16.94 0.46
C ALA A 24 -15.66 18.20 1.34
N SER A 25 -14.59 18.98 1.17
CA SER A 25 -14.48 20.32 1.75
C SER A 25 -14.16 21.37 0.71
N LEU A 26 -14.87 22.50 0.78
CA LEU A 26 -14.69 23.64 -0.12
C LEU A 26 -13.90 24.73 0.61
N SER A 27 -12.81 25.18 0.00
CA SER A 27 -12.01 26.32 0.48
C SER A 27 -12.26 27.50 -0.44
N VAL A 28 -12.76 28.61 0.11
CA VAL A 28 -13.04 29.86 -0.62
C VAL A 28 -12.35 31.02 0.08
N GLY A 29 -11.49 31.76 -0.63
CA GLY A 29 -10.88 32.96 -0.08
C GLY A 29 -9.72 33.54 -0.86
N LYS A 30 -9.37 34.78 -0.51
CA LYS A 30 -8.19 35.50 -1.02
C LYS A 30 -7.07 35.40 0.01
N PRO A 31 -5.80 35.65 -0.37
CA PRO A 31 -4.70 35.70 0.59
C PRO A 31 -5.03 36.60 1.78
N GLY A 32 -4.96 36.05 3.00
CA GLY A 32 -5.31 36.75 4.25
C GLY A 32 -6.76 36.56 4.74
N ALA A 33 -7.67 35.97 3.97
CA ALA A 33 -9.01 35.63 4.45
C ALA A 33 -9.55 34.39 3.73
N THR A 34 -9.57 33.25 4.43
CA THR A 34 -10.00 31.96 3.87
C THR A 34 -11.08 31.32 4.73
N VAL A 35 -12.13 30.82 4.06
CA VAL A 35 -13.24 30.09 4.68
C VAL A 35 -13.21 28.65 4.19
N ASN A 36 -13.13 27.72 5.13
CA ASN A 36 -13.15 26.29 4.87
C ASN A 36 -14.48 25.70 5.33
N PHE A 37 -15.22 25.10 4.40
CA PHE A 37 -16.50 24.45 4.64
C PHE A 37 -16.31 22.93 4.68
N ASN A 38 -16.69 22.27 5.77
CA ASN A 38 -16.70 20.81 5.86
C ASN A 38 -17.86 20.30 6.75
N LYS A 39 -18.09 18.97 6.77
CA LYS A 39 -19.17 18.34 7.56
C LYS A 39 -19.05 18.51 9.09
N ARG A 40 -17.89 18.93 9.62
CA ARG A 40 -17.62 19.18 11.05
C ARG A 40 -17.70 20.67 11.42
N GLY A 41 -17.97 21.53 10.44
CA GLY A 41 -18.17 22.96 10.66
C GLY A 41 -17.41 23.87 9.69
N THR A 42 -17.73 25.15 9.80
CA THR A 42 -17.10 26.21 9.01
C THR A 42 -15.94 26.80 9.79
N ARG A 43 -14.73 26.82 9.21
CA ARG A 43 -13.54 27.46 9.81
C ARG A 43 -13.17 28.70 9.02
N LEU A 44 -13.01 29.81 9.73
CA LEU A 44 -12.53 31.07 9.18
C LEU A 44 -11.11 31.33 9.66
N THR A 45 -10.23 31.59 8.72
CA THR A 45 -8.85 32.02 8.98
C THR A 45 -8.70 33.43 8.42
N LEU A 46 -8.43 34.39 9.32
CA LEU A 46 -8.13 35.78 9.00
C LEU A 46 -6.67 36.04 9.34
N GLY A 47 -5.86 36.40 8.34
CA GLY A 47 -4.46 36.76 8.51
C GLY A 47 -4.20 38.14 7.93
N ILE A 48 -3.44 38.96 8.63
CA ILE A 48 -3.05 40.28 8.13
C ILE A 48 -1.82 40.07 7.23
N PRO A 49 -1.93 40.29 5.90
CA PRO A 49 -0.84 40.00 4.97
C PRO A 49 0.44 40.74 5.35
N GLY A 50 1.58 40.04 5.28
CA GLY A 50 2.90 40.62 5.56
C GLY A 50 3.27 40.77 7.04
N THR A 51 2.41 40.39 7.98
CA THR A 51 2.67 40.56 9.43
C THR A 51 2.96 39.26 10.18
N GLY A 52 2.72 38.10 9.56
CA GLY A 52 2.81 36.79 10.23
C GLY A 52 1.70 36.51 11.26
N LEU A 53 0.81 37.48 11.52
CA LEU A 53 -0.30 37.34 12.45
C LEU A 53 -1.51 36.71 11.75
N SER A 54 -1.98 35.57 12.28
CA SER A 54 -3.22 34.94 11.83
C SER A 54 -4.09 34.51 13.00
N TYR A 55 -5.40 34.66 12.81
CA TYR A 55 -6.44 34.25 13.73
C TYR A 55 -7.30 33.19 13.07
N GLN A 56 -7.45 32.03 13.73
CA GLN A 56 -8.27 30.93 13.27
C GLN A 56 -9.42 30.73 14.25
N THR A 57 -10.66 30.66 13.73
CA THR A 57 -11.84 30.37 14.55
C THR A 57 -12.78 29.39 13.86
N ASN A 58 -13.40 28.51 14.66
CA ASN A 58 -14.45 27.59 14.20
C ASN A 58 -15.81 28.26 14.43
N LEU A 59 -16.52 28.58 13.34
CA LEU A 59 -17.83 29.25 13.38
C LEU A 59 -19.00 28.32 13.75
N SER A 60 -18.77 27.01 13.86
CA SER A 60 -19.81 26.01 14.10
C SER A 60 -20.11 25.71 15.57
N ASN A 61 -19.39 26.30 16.53
CA ASN A 61 -19.70 26.18 17.96
C ASN A 61 -20.10 27.54 18.54
N SER A 62 -21.31 27.99 18.21
CA SER A 62 -22.01 29.02 18.97
C SER A 62 -23.44 28.58 19.23
N SER A 63 -23.60 27.74 20.25
CA SER A 63 -24.83 27.74 21.07
C SER A 63 -24.54 27.10 22.44
N ARG A 64 -24.13 27.95 23.39
CA ARG A 64 -24.57 28.04 24.80
C ARG A 64 -23.47 28.57 25.70
N SER A 65 -23.54 29.87 25.93
CA SER A 65 -22.98 30.54 27.09
C SER A 65 -23.53 29.95 28.40
N ALA A 66 -22.72 30.02 29.47
CA ALA A 66 -22.99 30.90 30.63
C ALA A 66 -22.80 30.24 32.02
N VAL A 67 -22.02 30.96 32.85
CA VAL A 67 -22.19 31.16 34.30
C VAL A 67 -21.71 30.02 35.23
N ARG A 68 -20.65 30.26 36.02
CA ARG A 68 -20.78 30.92 37.34
C ARG A 68 -19.42 31.25 37.96
N SER A 69 -19.43 32.37 38.66
CA SER A 69 -18.34 33.12 39.28
C SER A 69 -18.08 32.73 40.74
N THR A 70 -16.84 33.02 41.20
CA THR A 70 -16.45 33.62 42.50
C THR A 70 -16.91 32.96 43.81
N SER A 71 -15.99 32.60 44.71
CA SER A 71 -15.47 33.46 45.80
C SER A 71 -14.79 32.65 46.94
N SER A 72 -14.08 33.39 47.78
CA SER A 72 -13.09 33.06 48.82
C SER A 72 -13.61 32.58 50.18
N SER A 73 -12.69 32.02 50.98
CA SER A 73 -12.37 32.35 52.41
C SER A 73 -12.56 31.30 53.53
N ALA A 74 -11.48 31.20 54.36
CA ALA A 74 -11.38 31.06 55.83
C ALA A 74 -11.66 29.72 56.61
N SER A 75 -10.57 29.09 57.10
CA SER A 75 -10.13 28.79 58.51
C SER A 75 -11.12 28.28 59.62
N PRO A 76 -10.67 27.94 60.88
CA PRO A 76 -9.69 26.95 61.38
C PRO A 76 -10.14 26.19 62.68
N GLY A 77 -9.27 25.33 63.27
CA GLY A 77 -9.32 24.88 64.70
C GLY A 77 -9.62 23.37 64.89
N ARG A 78 -9.13 22.62 65.90
CA ARG A 78 -8.56 22.89 67.23
C ARG A 78 -7.89 21.61 67.79
N HIS A 79 -6.83 21.78 68.59
CA HIS A 79 -6.34 20.84 69.65
C HIS A 79 -7.39 20.73 70.80
N PRO A 80 -7.39 19.74 71.73
CA PRO A 80 -6.23 19.38 72.57
C PRO A 80 -6.08 17.90 73.03
N SER A 81 -4.92 17.63 73.64
CA SER A 81 -4.55 16.52 74.56
C SER A 81 -5.39 16.55 75.86
N PRO A 82 -5.08 15.84 76.99
CA PRO A 82 -4.04 14.83 77.30
C PRO A 82 -4.57 13.64 78.15
N GLY A 83 -3.70 12.69 78.55
CA GLY A 83 -4.12 11.62 79.47
C GLY A 83 -3.02 10.65 79.90
N ASN A 84 -2.17 11.12 80.81
CA ASN A 84 -1.06 10.44 81.48
C ASN A 84 -1.56 9.38 82.50
N SER A 85 -0.84 8.26 82.66
CA SER A 85 -0.49 7.72 84.00
C SER A 85 0.38 6.45 83.90
N ASN A 86 1.62 6.61 84.37
CA ASN A 86 2.30 5.80 85.39
C ASN A 86 1.83 4.35 85.61
N ARG A 87 2.77 3.39 85.65
CA ARG A 87 3.58 3.11 86.85
C ARG A 87 4.63 2.04 86.59
N SER A 88 5.80 2.29 87.18
CA SER A 88 6.93 1.41 87.37
C SER A 88 6.61 0.21 88.27
N SER A 89 7.29 -0.92 88.06
CA SER A 89 8.04 -1.60 89.12
C SER A 89 8.94 -2.71 88.54
N THR A 90 10.00 -2.95 89.29
CA THR A 90 11.31 -3.53 88.97
C THR A 90 11.49 -4.95 89.51
N HIS A 91 12.45 -5.66 88.91
CA HIS A 91 13.23 -6.82 89.44
C HIS A 91 12.48 -8.17 89.45
N SER A 92 13.08 -9.33 89.10
CA SER A 92 14.48 -9.71 88.88
C SER A 92 14.57 -11.14 88.29
N THR A 93 15.73 -11.42 87.69
CA THR A 93 16.47 -12.71 87.66
C THR A 93 16.05 -13.89 86.76
N SER A 94 16.93 -14.13 85.79
CA SER A 94 17.71 -15.36 85.56
C SER A 94 17.22 -16.39 84.53
N THR A 95 18.10 -16.57 83.53
CA THR A 95 18.47 -17.81 82.82
C THR A 95 17.39 -18.69 82.17
N SER A 96 17.38 -18.71 80.84
CA SER A 96 17.65 -19.96 80.10
C SER A 96 18.06 -19.67 78.65
N ARG A 97 19.11 -20.35 78.18
CA ARG A 97 19.49 -20.41 76.77
C ARG A 97 18.37 -21.12 76.00
N SER A 98 17.77 -20.46 75.02
CA SER A 98 16.97 -21.09 73.98
C SER A 98 17.49 -20.69 72.60
N ARG A 99 17.76 -21.72 71.81
CA ARG A 99 18.43 -21.78 70.50
C ARG A 99 18.01 -20.68 69.52
N ASP A 100 19.00 -20.21 68.77
CA ASP A 100 18.87 -19.56 67.46
C ASP A 100 17.88 -20.34 66.58
N THR A 101 16.66 -19.84 66.46
CA THR A 101 15.82 -20.08 65.28
C THR A 101 16.06 -18.92 64.33
N LEU A 102 16.82 -19.17 63.26
CA LEU A 102 16.86 -18.32 62.08
C LEU A 102 15.42 -17.94 61.69
N PRO A 103 15.12 -16.66 61.39
CA PRO A 103 13.79 -16.27 60.95
C PRO A 103 13.41 -17.07 59.69
N PRO A 104 12.11 -17.39 59.49
CA PRO A 104 11.68 -18.17 58.35
C PRO A 104 12.14 -17.48 57.05
N VAL A 105 12.87 -18.22 56.22
CA VAL A 105 13.28 -17.76 54.89
C VAL A 105 12.00 -17.58 54.08
N ARG A 106 11.52 -16.33 54.00
CA ARG A 106 10.37 -15.98 53.18
C ARG A 106 10.86 -15.95 51.73
N GLU A 107 10.46 -16.95 50.93
CA GLU A 107 10.64 -16.88 49.48
C GLU A 107 9.78 -15.73 48.96
N VAL A 108 10.43 -14.73 48.38
CA VAL A 108 9.78 -13.56 47.81
C VAL A 108 9.87 -13.67 46.29
N GLN A 109 8.73 -13.85 45.63
CA GLN A 109 8.67 -13.85 44.17
C GLN A 109 8.64 -12.40 43.68
N ALA A 110 9.66 -12.01 42.93
CA ALA A 110 9.82 -10.66 42.40
C ALA A 110 9.35 -10.56 40.95
N THR A 111 8.67 -9.47 40.61
CA THR A 111 8.47 -9.02 39.23
C THR A 111 9.41 -7.85 38.95
N VAL A 112 10.09 -7.89 37.80
CA VAL A 112 11.00 -6.83 37.35
C VAL A 112 10.40 -6.21 36.08
N SER A 113 10.25 -4.89 36.08
CA SER A 113 9.70 -4.14 34.94
C SER A 113 10.38 -2.79 34.81
N LEU A 114 10.18 -2.09 33.69
CA LEU A 114 10.54 -0.69 33.56
C LEU A 114 9.35 0.21 33.95
N ASP A 115 9.62 1.29 34.66
CA ASP A 115 8.63 2.35 34.91
C ASP A 115 8.54 3.35 33.74
N ARG A 116 7.78 4.43 33.95
CA ARG A 116 7.58 5.50 32.96
C ARG A 116 8.86 6.27 32.64
N ASP A 117 9.83 6.25 33.55
CA ASP A 117 11.13 6.91 33.39
C ASP A 117 12.19 5.93 32.83
N ASN A 118 11.76 4.76 32.34
CA ASN A 118 12.60 3.67 31.85
C ASN A 118 13.61 3.14 32.88
N ARG A 119 13.27 3.18 34.17
CA ARG A 119 14.07 2.64 35.27
C ARG A 119 13.57 1.28 35.70
N LEU A 120 14.50 0.40 36.11
CA LEU A 120 14.18 -0.90 36.65
C LEU A 120 13.47 -0.77 38.00
N VAL A 121 12.27 -1.30 38.07
CA VAL A 121 11.48 -1.39 39.30
C VAL A 121 11.28 -2.86 39.64
N PHE A 122 11.56 -3.18 40.90
CA PHE A 122 11.44 -4.51 41.48
C PHE A 122 10.25 -4.49 42.43
N LYS A 123 9.22 -5.27 42.11
CA LYS A 123 8.01 -5.37 42.93
C LYS A 123 7.79 -6.79 43.39
N ASP A 124 7.26 -6.93 44.60
CA ASP A 124 6.73 -8.20 45.07
C ASP A 124 5.55 -8.61 44.20
N ARG A 125 5.50 -9.87 43.77
CA ARG A 125 4.51 -10.37 42.79
C ARG A 125 3.08 -10.31 43.32
N ASP A 126 2.88 -10.52 44.62
CA ASP A 126 1.54 -10.67 45.21
C ASP A 126 1.01 -9.35 45.76
N SER A 127 1.89 -8.56 46.39
CA SER A 127 1.52 -7.27 47.00
C SER A 127 1.72 -6.06 46.09
N PHE A 128 2.42 -6.23 44.96
CA PHE A 128 2.83 -5.17 44.03
C PHE A 128 3.63 -4.01 44.68
N GLN A 129 4.12 -4.20 45.91
CA GLN A 129 4.90 -3.20 46.62
C GLN A 129 6.38 -3.24 46.20
N PRO A 130 7.10 -2.10 46.25
CA PRO A 130 8.53 -2.05 45.97
C PRO A 130 9.32 -2.97 46.89
N LEU A 131 10.27 -3.72 46.33
CA LEU A 131 11.13 -4.60 47.10
C LEU A 131 12.18 -3.82 47.91
N PRO A 132 12.56 -4.28 49.12
CA PRO A 132 13.64 -3.67 49.90
C PRO A 132 14.98 -3.75 49.15
N LEU A 133 15.86 -2.76 49.32
CA LEU A 133 17.17 -2.66 48.64
C LEU A 133 18.03 -3.94 48.78
N SER A 134 18.01 -4.58 49.95
CA SER A 134 18.73 -5.84 50.20
C SER A 134 18.22 -7.01 49.36
N SER A 135 16.93 -7.02 49.03
CA SER A 135 16.30 -8.04 48.18
C SER A 135 16.53 -7.74 46.70
N ILE A 136 16.56 -6.46 46.32
CA ILE A 136 16.90 -6.02 44.95
C ILE A 136 18.33 -6.44 44.57
N ALA A 137 19.30 -6.26 45.46
CA ALA A 137 20.69 -6.65 45.20
C ALA A 137 20.81 -8.16 44.93
N LYS A 138 20.08 -8.99 45.69
CA LYS A 138 20.01 -10.45 45.46
C LYS A 138 19.28 -10.79 44.17
N ALA A 139 18.16 -10.15 43.87
CA ALA A 139 17.44 -10.36 42.61
C ALA A 139 18.31 -10.03 41.39
N ARG A 140 19.12 -8.96 41.48
CA ARG A 140 20.08 -8.58 40.43
C ARG A 140 21.19 -9.60 40.23
N SER A 141 21.73 -10.17 41.29
CA SER A 141 22.79 -11.19 41.17
C SER A 141 22.23 -12.54 40.69
N GLN A 142 21.07 -12.96 41.20
CA GLN A 142 20.46 -14.26 40.88
C GLN A 142 19.82 -14.30 39.48
N HIS A 143 19.29 -13.17 39.00
CA HIS A 143 18.56 -13.09 37.72
C HIS A 143 19.20 -12.10 36.72
N ALA A 144 20.52 -11.92 36.79
CA ALA A 144 21.26 -10.99 35.93
C ALA A 144 20.96 -11.17 34.43
N VAL A 145 20.86 -12.41 33.95
CA VAL A 145 20.58 -12.73 32.54
C VAL A 145 19.19 -12.25 32.12
N ALA A 146 18.16 -12.53 32.94
CA ALA A 146 16.79 -12.13 32.63
C ALA A 146 16.62 -10.60 32.64
N ILE A 147 17.28 -9.91 33.59
CA ILE A 147 17.28 -8.44 33.65
C ILE A 147 17.98 -7.85 32.42
N ARG A 148 19.11 -8.44 32.00
CA ARG A 148 19.82 -8.02 30.79
C ARG A 148 18.96 -8.21 29.54
N GLN A 149 18.29 -9.36 29.39
CA GLN A 149 17.38 -9.61 28.28
C GLN A 149 16.21 -8.61 28.26
N LEU A 150 15.64 -8.29 29.44
CA LEU A 150 14.59 -7.28 29.56
C LEU A 150 15.07 -5.90 29.11
N LEU A 151 16.26 -5.48 29.52
CA LEU A 151 16.87 -4.21 29.11
C LEU A 151 17.22 -4.18 27.63
N GLU A 152 17.70 -5.29 27.06
CA GLU A 152 17.98 -5.44 25.63
C GLU A 152 16.67 -5.34 24.82
N GLN A 153 15.61 -6.05 25.22
CA GLN A 153 14.30 -5.96 24.57
C GLN A 153 13.69 -4.56 24.68
N ALA A 154 13.84 -3.88 25.83
CA ALA A 154 13.34 -2.53 26.00
C ALA A 154 14.14 -1.51 25.17
N THR A 155 15.47 -1.69 25.09
CA THR A 155 16.34 -0.89 24.22
C THR A 155 15.93 -1.06 22.76
N GLU A 156 15.65 -2.30 22.34
CA GLU A 156 15.20 -2.63 21.00
C GLU A 156 13.88 -1.92 20.67
N ARG A 157 12.88 -2.06 21.54
CA ARG A 157 11.58 -1.39 21.39
C ARG A 157 11.70 0.13 21.31
N TYR A 158 12.57 0.75 22.11
CA TYR A 158 12.77 2.19 22.06
C TYR A 158 13.41 2.64 20.73
N ASN A 159 14.41 1.90 20.25
CA ASN A 159 15.14 2.25 19.04
C ASN A 159 14.45 1.77 17.74
N GLN A 160 13.42 0.93 17.85
CA GLN A 160 12.69 0.35 16.72
C GLN A 160 12.22 1.40 15.70
N PRO A 161 11.57 2.53 16.09
CA PRO A 161 11.14 3.52 15.11
C PRO A 161 12.28 4.10 14.27
N LEU A 162 13.45 4.34 14.88
CA LEU A 162 14.62 4.82 14.14
C LEU A 162 15.12 3.78 13.13
N ARG A 163 15.09 2.49 13.49
CA ARG A 163 15.49 1.41 12.58
C ARG A 163 14.52 1.25 11.42
N GLU A 164 13.22 1.32 11.69
CA GLU A 164 12.18 1.25 10.66
C GLU A 164 12.33 2.39 9.63
N LEU A 165 12.67 3.61 10.08
CA LEU A 165 12.94 4.73 9.19
C LEU A 165 14.14 4.47 8.27
N VAL A 166 15.26 4.02 8.84
CA VAL A 166 16.53 3.83 8.10
C VAL A 166 16.46 2.60 7.19
N ASN A 167 15.70 1.57 7.57
CA ASN A 167 15.59 0.30 6.85
C ASN A 167 14.32 0.18 6.00
N ILE A 168 13.59 1.26 5.72
CA ILE A 168 12.35 1.22 4.92
C ILE A 168 12.56 0.61 3.52
N HIS A 169 13.77 0.76 2.96
CA HIS A 169 14.18 0.18 1.68
C HIS A 169 14.29 -1.37 1.72
N ALA A 170 14.48 -1.97 2.90
CA ALA A 170 14.65 -3.43 3.03
C ALA A 170 13.38 -4.21 2.69
N LEU A 171 12.23 -3.53 2.72
CA LEU A 171 10.93 -4.10 2.40
C LEU A 171 10.58 -3.98 0.90
N THR A 172 11.51 -3.49 0.06
CA THR A 172 11.28 -3.25 -1.37
C THR A 172 11.05 -4.56 -2.14
N PRO A 173 9.98 -4.69 -2.92
CA PRO A 173 9.71 -5.90 -3.68
C PRO A 173 10.70 -6.06 -4.84
N HIS A 174 10.90 -7.31 -5.26
CA HIS A 174 11.59 -7.60 -6.52
C HIS A 174 10.73 -7.14 -7.71
N PRO A 175 11.31 -6.52 -8.76
CA PRO A 175 10.56 -6.01 -9.89
C PRO A 175 9.72 -7.07 -10.62
N ASP A 176 10.17 -8.32 -10.68
CA ASP A 176 9.49 -9.40 -11.42
C ASP A 176 8.72 -10.39 -10.51
N HIS A 177 8.85 -10.23 -9.19
CA HIS A 177 8.21 -11.10 -8.20
C HIS A 177 7.51 -10.22 -7.15
N PRO A 178 6.37 -9.59 -7.50
CA PRO A 178 5.60 -8.85 -6.53
C PRO A 178 5.13 -9.80 -5.42
N SER A 179 5.05 -9.29 -4.19
CA SER A 179 4.60 -10.08 -3.05
C SER A 179 3.25 -10.74 -3.34
N PRO A 180 3.06 -12.03 -3.00
CA PRO A 180 1.78 -12.71 -3.18
C PRO A 180 0.76 -12.07 -2.24
N ILE A 181 -0.11 -11.24 -2.81
CA ILE A 181 -1.23 -10.61 -2.10
C ILE A 181 -2.50 -11.25 -2.63
N GLU A 182 -3.39 -11.67 -1.74
CA GLU A 182 -4.76 -12.02 -2.13
C GLU A 182 -5.45 -10.77 -2.68
N LEU A 183 -5.59 -10.71 -4.00
CA LEU A 183 -6.22 -9.57 -4.67
C LEU A 183 -7.74 -9.73 -4.64
N THR A 184 -8.42 -8.64 -4.35
CA THR A 184 -9.87 -8.55 -4.56
C THR A 184 -10.21 -8.62 -6.06
N PRO A 185 -11.44 -8.99 -6.44
CA PRO A 185 -11.91 -8.97 -7.83
C PRO A 185 -11.61 -7.65 -8.59
N GLN A 186 -11.74 -6.52 -7.92
CA GLN A 186 -11.45 -5.20 -8.50
C GLN A 186 -9.96 -5.02 -8.77
N GLN A 187 -9.11 -5.41 -7.81
CA GLN A 187 -7.66 -5.36 -7.93
C GLN A 187 -7.13 -6.30 -9.02
N ILE A 188 -7.75 -7.47 -9.20
CA ILE A 188 -7.42 -8.39 -10.30
C ILE A 188 -7.65 -7.72 -11.64
N THR A 189 -8.84 -7.14 -11.85
CA THR A 189 -9.16 -6.43 -13.10
C THR A 189 -8.19 -5.27 -13.37
N LEU A 190 -7.89 -4.46 -12.35
CA LEU A 190 -6.94 -3.34 -12.47
C LEU A 190 -5.52 -3.81 -12.80
N ARG A 191 -5.02 -4.84 -12.10
CA ARG A 191 -3.69 -5.41 -12.37
C ARG A 191 -3.61 -5.96 -13.79
N CYS A 192 -4.61 -6.72 -14.24
CA CYS A 192 -4.64 -7.26 -15.59
C CYS A 192 -4.66 -6.15 -16.66
N GLY A 193 -5.49 -5.12 -16.46
CA GLY A 193 -5.54 -3.97 -17.37
C GLY A 193 -4.23 -3.19 -17.42
N ALA A 194 -3.61 -2.98 -16.25
CA ALA A 194 -2.28 -2.39 -16.13
C ALA A 194 -1.23 -3.22 -16.90
N ASP A 195 -1.33 -4.55 -16.81
CA ASP A 195 -0.44 -5.46 -17.50
C ASP A 195 -0.59 -5.43 -19.03
N GLN A 196 -1.77 -5.08 -19.53
CA GLN A 196 -2.02 -4.85 -20.95
C GLN A 196 -1.66 -3.44 -21.42
N GLY A 197 -1.17 -2.58 -20.52
CA GLY A 197 -0.77 -1.21 -20.82
C GLY A 197 -1.93 -0.22 -20.92
N ILE A 198 -3.09 -0.53 -20.34
CA ILE A 198 -4.21 0.40 -20.26
C ILE A 198 -3.88 1.46 -19.21
N ILE A 199 -3.60 2.70 -19.64
CA ILE A 199 -3.07 3.77 -18.78
C ILE A 199 -3.95 4.03 -17.54
N VAL A 200 -5.26 4.11 -17.72
CA VAL A 200 -6.20 4.35 -16.61
C VAL A 200 -6.11 3.25 -15.54
N ASP A 201 -5.88 2.01 -15.96
CA ASP A 201 -5.73 0.88 -15.03
C ASP A 201 -4.36 0.87 -14.39
N MET A 202 -3.31 1.23 -15.13
CA MET A 202 -1.98 1.41 -14.56
C MET A 202 -2.00 2.46 -13.44
N GLU A 203 -2.68 3.60 -13.68
CA GLU A 203 -2.84 4.65 -12.67
C GLU A 203 -3.64 4.17 -11.46
N ALA A 204 -4.79 3.55 -11.68
CA ALA A 204 -5.64 3.07 -10.59
C ALA A 204 -4.99 1.93 -9.78
N TRP A 205 -4.32 1.00 -10.45
CA TRP A 205 -3.57 -0.09 -9.84
C TRP A 205 -2.42 0.42 -9.00
N PHE A 206 -1.61 1.34 -9.54
CA PHE A 206 -0.50 1.91 -8.80
C PHE A 206 -0.97 2.75 -7.61
N ALA A 207 -2.06 3.52 -7.77
CA ALA A 207 -2.67 4.27 -6.67
C ALA A 207 -3.16 3.34 -5.55
N ASP A 208 -3.85 2.25 -5.89
CA ASP A 208 -4.27 1.22 -4.93
C ASP A 208 -3.04 0.66 -4.20
N ARG A 209 -2.02 0.23 -4.95
CA ARG A 209 -0.79 -0.33 -4.39
C ARG A 209 -0.11 0.62 -3.41
N VAL A 210 0.18 1.86 -3.82
CA VAL A 210 0.82 2.87 -2.97
C VAL A 210 -0.02 3.17 -1.72
N SER A 211 -1.35 3.16 -1.83
CA SER A 211 -2.25 3.41 -0.70
C SER A 211 -2.25 2.30 0.36
N THR A 212 -1.83 1.09 -0.02
CA THR A 212 -1.73 -0.07 0.89
C THR A 212 -0.36 -0.18 1.58
N LEU A 213 0.61 0.66 1.21
CA LEU A 213 1.93 0.65 1.82
C LEU A 213 1.90 1.24 3.23
N GLU A 214 2.57 0.56 4.16
CA GLU A 214 2.79 1.07 5.51
C GLU A 214 4.06 1.91 5.56
N TRP A 215 3.90 3.20 5.84
CA TRP A 215 5.00 4.15 5.97
C TRP A 215 5.28 4.46 7.45
N PRO A 216 6.55 4.46 7.89
CA PRO A 216 6.92 4.85 9.25
C PRO A 216 6.54 6.31 9.59
N ARG A 217 6.44 7.16 8.57
CA ARG A 217 6.02 8.57 8.65
C ARG A 217 5.03 8.88 7.53
N GLU A 218 4.27 9.96 7.67
CA GLU A 218 3.40 10.42 6.59
C GLU A 218 4.28 10.73 5.35
N THR A 219 3.92 10.13 4.22
CA THR A 219 4.63 10.30 2.96
C THR A 219 3.55 10.45 1.89
N LEU A 220 3.49 11.62 1.27
CA LEU A 220 2.54 11.90 0.20
C LEU A 220 3.24 11.73 -1.14
N VAL A 221 2.55 11.10 -2.09
CA VAL A 221 3.11 10.78 -3.40
C VAL A 221 2.10 11.20 -4.45
N ASP A 222 2.51 12.14 -5.29
CA ASP A 222 1.87 12.45 -6.57
C ASP A 222 2.61 11.68 -7.67
N PHE A 223 1.88 11.26 -8.70
CA PHE A 223 2.49 10.52 -9.80
C PHE A 223 1.80 10.79 -11.14
N ALA A 224 2.52 10.49 -12.22
CA ALA A 224 2.01 10.50 -13.57
C ALA A 224 2.65 9.38 -14.39
N ILE A 225 1.87 8.77 -15.28
CA ILE A 225 2.33 7.72 -16.20
C ILE A 225 2.36 8.30 -17.62
N ALA A 226 3.41 7.98 -18.37
CA ALA A 226 3.54 8.39 -19.76
C ALA A 226 2.38 7.85 -20.61
N PRO A 227 1.92 8.56 -21.66
CA PRO A 227 0.81 8.10 -22.49
C PRO A 227 1.02 6.73 -23.17
N ASP A 228 2.27 6.31 -23.35
CA ASP A 228 2.66 5.00 -23.90
C ASP A 228 2.80 3.89 -22.84
N GLY A 229 2.69 4.27 -21.56
CA GLY A 229 2.81 3.39 -20.38
C GLY A 229 4.25 2.99 -20.04
N THR A 230 5.28 3.60 -20.64
CA THR A 230 6.67 3.13 -20.48
C THR A 230 7.45 3.84 -19.38
N ALA A 231 6.99 5.01 -18.93
CA ALA A 231 7.63 5.79 -17.88
C ALA A 231 6.66 6.20 -16.78
N LEU A 232 7.15 6.20 -15.53
CA LEU A 232 6.44 6.68 -14.34
C LEU A 232 7.23 7.82 -13.71
N ALA A 233 6.57 8.95 -13.46
CA ALA A 233 7.12 10.05 -12.70
C ALA A 233 6.48 10.08 -11.31
N LEU A 234 7.30 10.20 -10.27
CA LEU A 234 6.90 10.30 -8.87
C LEU A 234 7.38 11.62 -8.30
N ASP A 235 6.49 12.31 -7.61
CA ASP A 235 6.76 13.54 -6.86
C ASP A 235 6.37 13.30 -5.39
N VAL A 236 7.36 13.36 -4.50
CA VAL A 236 7.27 12.78 -3.16
C VAL A 236 7.50 13.85 -2.10
N ASP A 237 6.52 14.04 -1.22
CA ASP A 237 6.64 14.86 -0.02
C ASP A 237 7.42 14.10 1.05
N LEU A 238 8.64 14.57 1.32
CA LEU A 238 9.57 13.97 2.25
C LEU A 238 9.41 14.58 3.65
N PRO A 239 9.59 13.76 4.70
CA PRO A 239 9.57 14.26 6.07
C PRO A 239 10.68 15.30 6.31
N GLU A 240 10.49 16.14 7.31
CA GLU A 240 11.48 17.10 7.75
C GLU A 240 12.54 16.42 8.63
N ILE A 241 13.74 17.00 8.76
CA ILE A 241 14.80 16.39 9.58
C ILE A 241 14.43 16.42 11.08
N GLU A 242 13.60 17.38 11.45
CA GLU A 242 12.97 17.60 12.74
C GLU A 242 12.05 16.45 13.14
N ASP A 243 11.52 15.70 12.17
CA ASP A 243 10.68 14.52 12.42
C ASP A 243 11.50 13.29 12.81
N LEU A 244 12.83 13.29 12.69
CA LEU A 244 13.64 12.15 13.11
C LEU A 244 13.78 12.09 14.63
N PRO A 245 13.79 10.88 15.22
CA PRO A 245 14.17 10.70 16.62
C PRO A 245 15.52 11.36 16.91
N VAL A 246 15.58 12.17 17.98
CA VAL A 246 16.79 12.89 18.40
C VAL A 246 17.60 12.12 19.46
N ASN A 247 17.04 11.05 20.02
CA ASN A 247 17.64 10.24 21.06
C ASN A 247 17.66 8.76 20.66
N GLN A 248 18.63 8.02 21.20
CA GLN A 248 18.69 6.57 21.17
C GLN A 248 18.87 6.03 22.59
N ALA A 249 18.32 4.84 22.86
CA ALA A 249 18.50 4.15 24.14
C ALA A 249 19.70 3.18 24.08
N LYS A 250 20.35 2.97 25.22
CA LYS A 250 21.29 1.87 25.46
C LYS A 250 20.95 1.17 26.78
N PRO A 251 21.27 -0.13 26.93
CA PRO A 251 21.09 -0.82 28.20
C PRO A 251 22.04 -0.23 29.24
N GLY A 252 21.51 0.12 30.41
CA GLY A 252 22.26 0.59 31.58
C GLY A 252 22.08 -0.32 32.79
N THR A 253 22.75 0.02 33.90
CA THR A 253 22.71 -0.79 35.13
C THR A 253 21.34 -0.74 35.83
N ASP A 254 20.67 0.41 35.77
CA ASP A 254 19.43 0.70 36.52
C ASP A 254 18.22 0.94 35.61
N GLY A 255 18.34 0.71 34.30
CA GLY A 255 17.33 1.08 33.31
C GLY A 255 17.95 1.38 31.95
N LEU A 256 17.19 2.09 31.11
CA LEU A 256 17.69 2.57 29.83
C LEU A 256 18.46 3.90 29.99
N ILE A 257 19.60 4.01 29.30
CA ILE A 257 20.37 5.25 29.20
C ILE A 257 19.99 5.94 27.90
N MET A 258 19.37 7.11 28.01
CA MET A 258 19.01 7.94 26.88
C MET A 258 20.23 8.75 26.43
N GLN A 259 20.63 8.59 25.18
CA GLN A 259 21.75 9.32 24.59
C GLN A 259 21.26 10.18 23.42
N PRO A 260 21.52 11.50 23.42
CA PRO A 260 21.25 12.32 22.25
C PRO A 260 22.10 11.84 21.08
N LEU A 261 21.49 11.81 19.89
CA LEU A 261 22.22 11.60 18.66
C LEU A 261 23.07 12.85 18.37
N SER A 262 24.29 12.64 17.87
CA SER A 262 25.06 13.76 17.34
C SER A 262 24.37 14.31 16.10
N GLU A 263 24.48 15.63 15.87
CA GLU A 263 23.83 16.26 14.71
C GLU A 263 24.25 15.61 13.39
N SER A 264 25.52 15.24 13.24
CA SER A 264 26.01 14.57 12.03
C SER A 264 25.37 13.19 11.83
N ARG A 265 25.12 12.45 12.91
CA ARG A 265 24.48 11.13 12.84
C ARG A 265 22.99 11.25 12.54
N GLN A 266 22.32 12.24 13.11
CA GLN A 266 20.93 12.55 12.75
C GLN A 266 20.80 12.90 11.27
N ARG A 267 21.70 13.75 10.73
CA ARG A 267 21.74 14.09 9.30
C ARG A 267 22.00 12.88 8.39
N GLN A 268 22.88 11.96 8.81
CA GLN A 268 23.10 10.70 8.09
C GLN A 268 21.85 9.81 8.09
N HIS A 269 21.21 9.61 9.25
CA HIS A 269 19.95 8.86 9.32
C HIS A 269 18.85 9.50 8.49
N TYR A 270 18.77 10.84 8.46
CA TYR A 270 17.85 11.55 7.59
C TYR A 270 18.13 11.28 6.11
N ALA A 271 19.40 11.38 5.69
CA ALA A 271 19.81 11.07 4.33
C ALA A 271 19.42 9.63 3.94
N THR A 272 19.73 8.65 4.79
CA THR A 272 19.35 7.25 4.53
C THR A 272 17.83 7.06 4.46
N HIS A 273 17.07 7.72 5.34
CA HIS A 273 15.62 7.63 5.36
C HIS A 273 14.99 8.16 4.06
N ILE A 274 15.34 9.37 3.63
CA ILE A 274 14.72 9.96 2.42
C ILE A 274 15.15 9.24 1.13
N HIS A 275 16.39 8.74 1.06
CA HIS A 275 16.81 7.89 -0.06
C HIS A 275 16.07 6.55 -0.01
N GLY A 276 15.85 5.99 1.18
CA GLY A 276 15.09 4.77 1.38
C GLY A 276 13.62 4.88 0.97
N ILE A 277 12.97 6.04 1.18
CA ILE A 277 11.61 6.30 0.71
C ILE A 277 11.55 6.22 -0.82
N LEU A 278 12.43 6.97 -1.53
CA LEU A 278 12.48 6.94 -2.99
C LEU A 278 12.83 5.54 -3.50
N PHE A 279 13.80 4.87 -2.86
CA PHE A 279 14.19 3.49 -3.20
C PHE A 279 13.00 2.54 -3.12
N ARG A 280 12.23 2.61 -2.03
CA ARG A 280 11.03 1.78 -1.87
C ARG A 280 9.98 2.07 -2.93
N LEU A 281 9.68 3.35 -3.17
CA LEU A 281 8.69 3.76 -4.17
C LEU A 281 9.07 3.34 -5.59
N ILE A 282 10.35 3.43 -5.95
CA ILE A 282 10.85 2.98 -7.25
C ILE A 282 10.64 1.47 -7.40
N GLY A 283 11.01 0.67 -6.40
CA GLY A 283 10.80 -0.77 -6.47
C GLY A 283 9.32 -1.18 -6.49
N GLU A 284 8.46 -0.50 -5.73
CA GLU A 284 7.00 -0.69 -5.82
C GLU A 284 6.46 -0.30 -7.21
N GLY A 285 6.96 0.78 -7.80
CA GLY A 285 6.60 1.18 -9.17
C GLY A 285 6.96 0.13 -10.20
N PHE A 286 8.19 -0.41 -10.17
CA PHE A 286 8.60 -1.46 -11.09
C PHE A 286 7.87 -2.78 -10.86
N ALA A 287 7.61 -3.16 -9.61
CA ALA A 287 6.88 -4.37 -9.27
C ALA A 287 5.39 -4.29 -9.66
N ALA A 288 4.76 -3.14 -9.45
CA ALA A 288 3.35 -2.92 -9.77
C ALA A 288 3.12 -2.76 -11.28
N LEU A 289 4.01 -2.08 -11.99
CA LEU A 289 3.82 -1.69 -13.39
C LEU A 289 4.88 -2.32 -14.29
N GLN A 290 4.64 -3.56 -14.71
CA GLN A 290 5.60 -4.36 -15.49
C GLN A 290 5.97 -3.75 -16.85
N ARG A 291 5.08 -2.94 -17.43
CA ARG A 291 5.34 -2.21 -18.69
C ARG A 291 6.29 -1.02 -18.51
N VAL A 292 6.37 -0.46 -17.31
CA VAL A 292 7.24 0.68 -17.03
C VAL A 292 8.70 0.23 -17.09
N ALA A 293 9.44 0.83 -18.00
CA ALA A 293 10.87 0.61 -18.21
C ALA A 293 11.73 1.65 -17.47
N GLN A 294 11.17 2.82 -17.14
CA GLN A 294 11.88 3.90 -16.48
C GLN A 294 11.04 4.59 -15.41
N ILE A 295 11.64 4.90 -14.26
CA ILE A 295 11.02 5.68 -13.19
C ILE A 295 11.87 6.91 -12.90
N THR A 296 11.25 8.08 -12.86
CA THR A 296 11.84 9.31 -12.34
C THR A 296 11.18 9.61 -11.00
N ALA A 297 11.93 9.63 -9.89
CA ALA A 297 11.43 9.95 -8.56
C ALA A 297 12.10 11.21 -8.01
N SER A 298 11.30 12.20 -7.67
CA SER A 298 11.73 13.47 -7.11
C SER A 298 11.16 13.65 -5.72
N GLY A 299 12.03 13.94 -4.75
CA GLY A 299 11.63 14.19 -3.36
C GLY A 299 11.85 15.64 -2.97
N TYR A 300 10.80 16.28 -2.47
CA TYR A 300 10.83 17.64 -1.93
C TYR A 300 10.46 17.66 -0.45
N SER A 301 10.89 18.70 0.25
CA SER A 301 10.50 19.01 1.63
C SER A 301 9.95 20.42 1.67
N GLN A 302 8.82 20.61 2.34
CA GLN A 302 8.20 21.92 2.52
C GLN A 302 8.98 22.73 3.55
N ARG A 303 9.57 23.86 3.13
CA ARG A 303 10.39 24.68 4.05
C ARG A 303 10.00 26.14 3.97
N LEU A 304 10.05 26.80 5.13
CA LEU A 304 9.87 28.25 5.19
C LEU A 304 11.04 28.94 4.50
N SER A 305 10.76 29.62 3.40
CA SER A 305 11.74 30.45 2.71
C SER A 305 12.06 31.68 3.55
N LYS A 306 13.34 31.82 3.92
CA LYS A 306 13.82 32.99 4.68
C LYS A 306 13.68 34.30 3.88
N ALA A 307 13.61 34.22 2.55
CA ALA A 307 13.49 35.37 1.66
C ALA A 307 12.04 35.83 1.50
N THR A 308 11.10 34.90 1.33
CA THR A 308 9.69 35.22 1.03
C THR A 308 8.77 35.10 2.25
N GLY A 309 9.19 34.40 3.30
CA GLY A 309 8.35 34.10 4.47
C GLY A 309 7.20 33.13 4.16
N HIS A 310 7.21 32.50 2.98
CA HIS A 310 6.23 31.52 2.55
C HIS A 310 6.82 30.10 2.61
N ILE A 311 5.94 29.11 2.77
CA ILE A 311 6.32 27.70 2.64
C ILE A 311 6.52 27.43 1.15
N GLU A 312 7.71 26.96 0.79
CA GLU A 312 8.11 26.62 -0.57
C GLU A 312 8.62 25.18 -0.61
N ASP A 313 8.32 24.48 -1.71
CA ASP A 313 8.80 23.12 -1.96
C ASP A 313 10.28 23.16 -2.35
N GLN A 314 11.13 22.54 -1.54
CA GLN A 314 12.56 22.42 -1.81
C GLN A 314 12.90 20.99 -2.18
N TYR A 315 13.19 20.75 -3.46
CA TYR A 315 13.65 19.46 -3.95
C TYR A 315 15.06 19.15 -3.41
N LEU A 316 15.20 17.99 -2.77
CA LEU A 316 16.45 17.56 -2.14
C LEU A 316 17.19 16.49 -2.96
N LEU A 317 16.43 15.64 -3.64
CA LEU A 317 16.92 14.50 -4.42
C LEU A 317 15.96 14.24 -5.58
N SER A 318 16.52 14.00 -6.76
CA SER A 318 15.77 13.51 -7.92
C SER A 318 16.61 12.45 -8.63
N VAL A 319 16.00 11.32 -8.95
CA VAL A 319 16.70 10.16 -9.52
C VAL A 319 15.88 9.55 -10.65
N ARG A 320 16.54 9.19 -11.74
CA ARG A 320 15.96 8.46 -12.86
C ARG A 320 16.64 7.11 -12.98
N VAL A 321 15.85 6.06 -12.95
CA VAL A 321 16.32 4.67 -12.93
C VAL A 321 15.61 3.88 -14.03
N THR A 322 16.32 2.97 -14.69
CA THR A 322 15.71 2.00 -15.62
C THR A 322 15.46 0.67 -14.90
N ARG A 323 14.48 -0.10 -15.40
CA ARG A 323 14.20 -1.44 -14.89
C ARG A 323 15.43 -2.34 -14.90
N GLU A 324 16.17 -2.33 -16.01
CA GLU A 324 17.43 -3.08 -16.16
C GLU A 324 18.47 -2.63 -15.11
N GLY A 325 18.62 -1.32 -14.92
CA GLY A 325 19.51 -0.78 -13.90
C GLY A 325 19.13 -1.26 -12.50
N TRP A 326 17.83 -1.29 -12.20
CA TRP A 326 17.26 -1.73 -10.93
C TRP A 326 17.42 -3.23 -10.66
N GLN A 327 17.23 -4.08 -11.68
CA GLN A 327 17.38 -5.54 -11.59
C GLN A 327 18.81 -5.98 -11.21
N ARG A 328 19.82 -5.12 -11.37
CA ARG A 328 21.20 -5.41 -10.94
C ARG A 328 21.40 -5.40 -9.43
N LEU A 329 20.43 -4.92 -8.66
CA LEU A 329 20.51 -4.90 -7.19
C LEU A 329 20.37 -6.31 -6.60
N ASN A 330 21.03 -6.55 -5.47
CA ASN A 330 20.87 -7.80 -4.74
C ASN A 330 19.62 -7.80 -3.86
N PHE A 331 18.47 -8.16 -4.43
CA PHE A 331 17.20 -8.24 -3.70
C PHE A 331 17.16 -9.32 -2.59
N SER A 332 18.10 -10.26 -2.59
CA SER A 332 18.18 -11.29 -1.53
C SER A 332 18.75 -10.75 -0.21
N ASP A 333 19.43 -9.60 -0.24
CA ASP A 333 20.09 -9.01 0.92
C ASP A 333 19.89 -7.48 0.98
N LEU A 334 18.65 -7.03 0.75
CA LEU A 334 18.32 -5.59 0.74
C LEU A 334 18.69 -4.88 2.05
N ALA A 335 18.65 -5.58 3.19
CA ALA A 335 18.95 -4.99 4.49
C ALA A 335 20.41 -4.52 4.66
N GLN A 336 21.33 -4.99 3.81
CA GLN A 336 22.72 -4.55 3.78
C GLN A 336 22.99 -3.44 2.76
N ILE A 337 22.01 -3.10 1.91
CA ILE A 337 22.16 -2.08 0.89
C ILE A 337 21.99 -0.70 1.53
N ASP A 338 23.00 0.16 1.42
CA ASP A 338 22.81 1.57 1.74
C ASP A 338 22.14 2.29 0.56
N PRO A 339 20.87 2.76 0.67
CA PRO A 339 20.19 3.43 -0.44
C PRO A 339 20.89 4.73 -0.87
N VAL A 340 21.69 5.35 -0.01
CA VAL A 340 22.46 6.57 -0.32
C VAL A 340 23.57 6.29 -1.34
N GLU A 341 24.21 5.14 -1.23
CA GLU A 341 25.29 4.69 -2.11
C GLU A 341 24.77 3.85 -3.29
N ALA A 342 23.68 3.12 -3.11
CA ALA A 342 23.11 2.25 -4.14
C ALA A 342 22.45 3.04 -5.28
N LEU A 343 21.65 4.08 -4.98
CA LEU A 343 20.93 4.85 -6.00
C LEU A 343 21.84 5.40 -7.11
N PRO A 344 23.00 6.04 -6.81
CA PRO A 344 23.95 6.47 -7.84
C PRO A 344 24.46 5.37 -8.77
N THR A 345 24.53 4.11 -8.30
CA THR A 345 25.07 2.99 -9.10
C THR A 345 24.06 2.43 -10.11
N VAL A 346 22.77 2.61 -9.85
CA VAL A 346 21.68 2.10 -10.69
C VAL A 346 20.97 3.19 -11.50
N ALA A 347 21.15 4.46 -11.12
CA ALA A 347 20.56 5.60 -11.80
C ALA A 347 21.20 5.85 -13.17
N VAL A 348 20.37 6.21 -14.14
CA VAL A 348 20.80 6.77 -15.43
C VAL A 348 21.11 8.26 -15.27
N ASP A 349 20.32 8.95 -14.46
CA ASP A 349 20.53 10.36 -14.14
C ASP A 349 20.12 10.61 -12.68
N MET A 350 20.83 11.49 -12.00
CA MET A 350 20.58 11.80 -10.58
C MET A 350 21.01 13.22 -10.27
N ALA A 351 20.08 13.99 -9.72
CA ALA A 351 20.33 15.28 -9.12
C ALA A 351 20.33 15.13 -7.60
N ARG A 352 21.49 15.35 -6.97
CA ARG A 352 21.66 15.41 -5.51
C ARG A 352 22.82 16.32 -5.16
N LYS A 353 22.61 17.27 -4.26
CA LYS A 353 23.67 18.11 -3.70
C LYS A 353 23.68 17.97 -2.17
N MET A 354 24.63 17.18 -1.66
CA MET A 354 24.79 17.01 -0.21
C MET A 354 26.25 16.93 0.24
N THR A 355 26.53 17.35 1.47
CA THR A 355 27.84 17.14 2.11
C THR A 355 28.00 15.70 2.59
N LYS A 356 29.24 15.25 2.87
CA LYS A 356 29.50 13.95 3.52
C LYS A 356 28.82 13.79 4.89
N THR A 357 28.48 14.91 5.53
CA THR A 357 27.77 14.96 6.81
C THR A 357 26.24 14.98 6.66
N GLY A 358 25.70 14.90 5.43
CA GLY A 358 24.26 14.82 5.18
C GLY A 358 23.52 16.16 5.13
N ILE A 359 24.22 17.27 4.84
CA ILE A 359 23.56 18.57 4.63
C ILE A 359 23.14 18.68 3.17
N PHE A 360 21.85 18.85 2.91
CA PHE A 360 21.31 19.01 1.56
C PHE A 360 21.23 20.48 1.12
N THR A 361 21.50 20.71 -0.16
CA THR A 361 21.23 21.96 -0.87
C THR A 361 20.12 21.71 -1.89
N PRO A 362 19.13 22.61 -2.02
CA PRO A 362 18.06 22.45 -2.99
C PRO A 362 18.58 22.27 -4.42
N ILE A 363 17.88 21.43 -5.19
CA ILE A 363 18.16 21.13 -6.59
C ILE A 363 16.96 21.50 -7.47
N ALA A 364 17.17 21.55 -8.79
CA ALA A 364 16.06 21.46 -9.73
C ALA A 364 15.74 19.97 -9.95
N PRO A 365 14.47 19.54 -9.89
CA PRO A 365 14.12 18.15 -10.14
C PRO A 365 14.39 17.79 -11.61
N LEU A 366 14.69 16.51 -11.86
CA LEU A 366 14.77 16.00 -13.21
C LEU A 366 13.39 16.12 -13.88
N PRO A 367 13.32 16.43 -15.18
CA PRO A 367 12.04 16.41 -15.89
C PRO A 367 11.46 14.99 -15.83
N ALA A 368 10.12 14.88 -15.87
CA ALA A 368 9.41 13.59 -15.81
C ALA A 368 9.93 12.57 -16.85
N GLY A 369 10.47 13.05 -17.97
CA GLY A 369 11.08 12.21 -19.00
C GLY A 369 10.07 11.63 -19.98
N PHE A 370 8.85 12.18 -20.04
CA PHE A 370 7.86 11.88 -21.07
C PHE A 370 8.35 12.48 -22.39
N THR A 371 9.19 11.78 -23.13
CA THR A 371 9.57 12.19 -24.48
C THR A 371 8.38 12.00 -25.40
N THR A 372 7.98 13.07 -26.10
CA THR A 372 6.97 13.03 -27.17
C THR A 372 7.57 12.72 -28.55
N GLU A 373 8.89 12.52 -28.64
CA GLU A 373 9.53 12.16 -29.89
C GLU A 373 9.26 10.68 -30.21
N PRO A 374 8.80 10.35 -31.42
CA PRO A 374 8.69 8.95 -31.84
C PRO A 374 10.10 8.33 -31.76
N PRO A 375 10.21 7.04 -31.39
CA PRO A 375 11.50 6.39 -31.32
C PRO A 375 12.19 6.53 -32.68
N THR A 376 13.33 7.21 -32.71
CA THR A 376 14.23 7.20 -33.86
C THR A 376 14.53 5.74 -34.19
N SER A 377 14.37 5.40 -35.46
CA SER A 377 14.51 4.07 -36.06
C SER A 377 15.93 3.49 -35.92
N GLU A 378 16.37 3.23 -34.70
CA GLU A 378 17.36 2.21 -34.40
C GLU A 378 16.67 1.19 -33.52
N LEU A 379 16.34 0.04 -34.11
CA LEU A 379 15.78 -1.11 -33.40
C LEU A 379 16.72 -1.45 -32.24
N PRO A 380 16.29 -1.31 -30.97
CA PRO A 380 17.08 -1.81 -29.87
C PRO A 380 17.18 -3.34 -30.02
N THR A 381 18.39 -3.86 -29.80
CA THR A 381 18.65 -5.30 -29.71
C THR A 381 17.68 -5.89 -28.67
N PRO A 382 17.01 -7.02 -28.93
CA PRO A 382 16.01 -7.53 -28.00
C PRO A 382 16.69 -7.87 -26.66
N LEU A 383 16.30 -7.14 -25.61
CA LEU A 383 16.58 -7.47 -24.22
C LEU A 383 16.04 -8.87 -23.90
N PRO A 384 16.76 -9.71 -23.13
CA PRO A 384 16.14 -10.86 -22.52
C PRO A 384 15.27 -10.41 -21.33
N THR A 385 14.08 -11.03 -21.22
CA THR A 385 13.29 -11.14 -19.97
C THR A 385 12.43 -9.94 -19.54
N ALA A 386 11.79 -9.23 -20.47
CA ALA A 386 10.48 -8.65 -20.19
C ALA A 386 9.42 -9.51 -20.91
N PRO A 387 8.29 -9.88 -20.26
CA PRO A 387 7.23 -10.60 -20.93
C PRO A 387 6.74 -9.86 -22.15
N GLN A 388 6.97 -10.38 -23.35
CA GLN A 388 6.50 -9.73 -24.57
C GLN A 388 4.98 -9.87 -24.67
N LEU A 389 4.29 -8.76 -24.95
CA LEU A 389 2.89 -8.80 -25.36
C LEU A 389 2.82 -9.45 -26.75
N ILE A 390 2.21 -10.62 -26.82
CA ILE A 390 1.98 -11.35 -28.06
C ILE A 390 0.60 -10.94 -28.57
N GLU A 391 0.57 -10.14 -29.63
CA GLU A 391 -0.66 -9.85 -30.34
C GLU A 391 -1.04 -11.01 -31.27
N LEU A 392 -2.25 -11.52 -31.10
CA LEU A 392 -2.81 -12.59 -31.89
C LEU A 392 -3.78 -12.03 -32.94
N VAL A 393 -3.87 -12.73 -34.07
CA VAL A 393 -4.91 -12.54 -35.08
C VAL A 393 -5.98 -13.63 -34.96
N ALA A 394 -7.17 -13.40 -35.51
CA ALA A 394 -8.24 -14.39 -35.51
C ALA A 394 -7.75 -15.75 -36.08
N GLY A 395 -8.05 -16.84 -35.35
CA GLY A 395 -7.61 -18.20 -35.67
C GLY A 395 -6.22 -18.58 -35.12
N ALA A 396 -5.38 -17.61 -34.75
CA ALA A 396 -4.06 -17.88 -34.19
C ALA A 396 -4.16 -18.49 -32.78
N ASN A 397 -3.21 -19.37 -32.44
CA ASN A 397 -3.10 -19.96 -31.11
C ASN A 397 -1.64 -20.00 -30.62
N THR A 398 -1.48 -20.01 -29.31
CA THR A 398 -0.18 -20.08 -28.65
C THR A 398 -0.28 -20.90 -27.36
N ALA A 399 0.84 -21.52 -26.97
CA ALA A 399 0.94 -22.22 -25.71
C ALA A 399 1.01 -21.21 -24.55
N LEU A 400 0.35 -21.52 -23.44
CA LEU A 400 0.38 -20.68 -22.24
C LEU A 400 1.61 -20.93 -21.36
N GLY A 401 2.45 -21.92 -21.69
CA GLY A 401 3.64 -22.26 -20.90
C GLY A 401 3.34 -22.82 -19.51
N ILE A 402 2.11 -23.27 -19.26
CA ILE A 402 1.67 -23.83 -17.98
C ILE A 402 2.07 -25.31 -17.94
N GLY A 403 3.29 -25.58 -17.45
CA GLY A 403 3.75 -26.93 -17.15
C GLY A 403 3.08 -27.52 -15.90
N VAL A 404 3.34 -28.81 -15.61
CA VAL A 404 2.80 -29.53 -14.44
C VAL A 404 3.13 -28.79 -13.13
N ASP A 405 4.31 -28.16 -13.06
CA ASP A 405 4.81 -27.45 -11.88
C ASP A 405 4.17 -26.07 -11.66
N ARG A 406 3.32 -25.59 -12.60
CA ARG A 406 2.67 -24.26 -12.54
C ARG A 406 1.15 -24.30 -12.48
N LEU A 407 0.55 -25.48 -12.26
CA LEU A 407 -0.91 -25.62 -12.18
C LEU A 407 -1.54 -24.90 -10.98
N GLU A 408 -0.74 -24.52 -9.98
CA GLU A 408 -1.19 -23.76 -8.81
C GLU A 408 -1.37 -22.26 -9.09
N ALA A 409 -0.72 -21.74 -10.14
CA ALA A 409 -0.86 -20.35 -10.53
C ALA A 409 -2.21 -20.12 -11.26
N PRO A 410 -3.00 -19.12 -10.85
CA PRO A 410 -4.24 -18.82 -11.56
C PRO A 410 -3.97 -18.26 -12.97
N LEU A 411 -4.72 -18.76 -13.94
CA LEU A 411 -4.80 -18.20 -15.28
C LEU A 411 -5.85 -17.07 -15.26
N MET A 412 -5.47 -15.89 -15.74
CA MET A 412 -6.36 -14.72 -15.83
C MET A 412 -6.69 -14.43 -17.30
N VAL A 413 -7.98 -14.29 -17.60
CA VAL A 413 -8.47 -13.90 -18.93
C VAL A 413 -9.28 -12.62 -18.78
N LEU A 414 -8.83 -11.53 -19.39
CA LEU A 414 -9.47 -10.23 -19.33
C LEU A 414 -10.07 -9.89 -20.69
N LEU A 415 -11.29 -9.38 -20.73
CA LEU A 415 -11.90 -8.94 -21.97
C LEU A 415 -12.70 -7.65 -21.77
N GLY A 416 -12.85 -6.87 -22.84
CA GLY A 416 -13.58 -5.61 -22.79
C GLY A 416 -13.99 -5.08 -24.15
N CYS A 417 -14.81 -4.02 -24.12
CA CYS A 417 -15.31 -3.32 -25.30
C CYS A 417 -15.03 -1.82 -25.24
N GLU A 418 -14.85 -1.21 -26.40
CA GLU A 418 -14.70 0.23 -26.58
C GLU A 418 -15.65 0.73 -27.68
N PRO A 419 -16.30 1.91 -27.52
CA PRO A 419 -16.27 2.78 -26.34
C PRO A 419 -17.08 2.20 -25.16
N VAL A 420 -17.01 2.87 -24.00
CA VAL A 420 -17.92 2.61 -22.88
C VAL A 420 -19.34 2.81 -23.39
N CYS A 421 -20.15 1.75 -23.34
CA CYS A 421 -21.51 1.77 -23.86
C CYS A 421 -22.35 2.88 -23.21
N SER A 422 -23.34 3.39 -23.94
CA SER A 422 -24.44 4.13 -23.30
C SER A 422 -25.12 3.25 -22.24
N PRO A 423 -25.77 3.85 -21.21
CA PRO A 423 -26.50 3.08 -20.19
C PRO A 423 -27.60 2.18 -20.77
N ASP A 424 -28.03 2.43 -22.00
CA ASP A 424 -29.06 1.65 -22.71
C ASP A 424 -28.50 0.43 -23.46
N LEU A 425 -27.18 0.23 -23.48
CA LEU A 425 -26.52 -0.85 -24.21
C LEU A 425 -25.74 -1.74 -23.25
N GLU A 426 -26.34 -2.88 -22.90
CA GLU A 426 -25.77 -3.84 -21.96
C GLU A 426 -24.94 -4.90 -22.70
N VAL A 427 -23.66 -4.96 -22.38
CA VAL A 427 -22.74 -6.01 -22.82
C VAL A 427 -22.50 -6.91 -21.62
N ASP A 428 -22.51 -8.21 -21.83
CA ASP A 428 -22.20 -9.22 -20.82
C ASP A 428 -21.10 -10.17 -21.29
N ALA A 429 -20.29 -10.63 -20.34
CA ALA A 429 -19.27 -11.63 -20.56
C ALA A 429 -19.70 -12.98 -20.00
N SER A 430 -19.37 -14.04 -20.73
CA SER A 430 -19.64 -15.41 -20.31
C SER A 430 -18.51 -16.37 -20.68
N ALA A 431 -18.43 -17.48 -19.95
CA ALA A 431 -17.53 -18.59 -20.23
C ALA A 431 -18.29 -19.92 -20.26
N PHE A 432 -18.00 -20.75 -21.27
CA PHE A 432 -18.54 -22.09 -21.44
C PHE A 432 -17.44 -23.12 -21.20
N LEU A 433 -17.61 -23.96 -20.19
CA LEU A 433 -16.69 -25.05 -19.84
C LEU A 433 -17.14 -26.32 -20.55
N LEU A 434 -16.30 -26.82 -21.46
CA LEU A 434 -16.65 -27.86 -22.41
C LEU A 434 -15.85 -29.13 -22.19
N ASP A 435 -16.54 -30.26 -22.35
CA ASP A 435 -15.94 -31.59 -22.43
C ASP A 435 -15.20 -31.82 -23.76
N GLU A 436 -14.75 -33.06 -24.01
CA GLU A 436 -14.10 -33.43 -25.28
C GLU A 436 -15.07 -33.45 -26.47
N GLN A 437 -16.37 -33.58 -26.21
CA GLN A 437 -17.44 -33.54 -27.21
C GLN A 437 -17.83 -32.09 -27.56
N GLY A 438 -17.29 -31.10 -26.85
CA GLY A 438 -17.58 -29.69 -27.05
C GLY A 438 -18.91 -29.26 -26.45
N ARG A 439 -19.41 -29.95 -25.43
CA ARG A 439 -20.67 -29.65 -24.75
C ARG A 439 -20.45 -29.19 -23.31
N VAL A 440 -21.34 -28.34 -22.81
CA VAL A 440 -21.36 -27.93 -21.41
C VAL A 440 -21.86 -29.09 -20.54
N MET A 441 -21.12 -29.38 -19.47
CA MET A 441 -21.44 -30.46 -18.55
C MET A 441 -22.28 -29.95 -17.36
N GLY A 442 -23.58 -30.23 -17.38
CA GLY A 442 -24.53 -29.85 -16.33
C GLY A 442 -24.67 -28.33 -16.15
N ASP A 443 -25.45 -27.91 -15.15
CA ASP A 443 -25.79 -26.50 -14.95
C ASP A 443 -24.59 -25.64 -14.49
N GLY A 444 -23.54 -26.28 -13.97
CA GLY A 444 -22.34 -25.61 -13.45
C GLY A 444 -21.29 -25.23 -14.48
N GLY A 445 -21.42 -25.68 -15.74
CA GLY A 445 -20.42 -25.45 -16.79
C GLY A 445 -20.62 -24.16 -17.61
N PHE A 446 -21.54 -23.30 -17.20
CA PHE A 446 -21.76 -21.98 -17.81
C PHE A 446 -21.58 -20.89 -16.74
N VAL A 447 -20.60 -20.00 -16.95
CA VAL A 447 -20.26 -18.91 -16.03
C VAL A 447 -20.66 -17.58 -16.67
N PHE A 448 -21.49 -16.80 -15.99
CA PHE A 448 -22.03 -15.51 -16.45
C PHE A 448 -22.50 -14.68 -15.25
N TYR A 449 -23.08 -13.50 -15.45
CA TYR A 449 -23.39 -12.57 -14.35
C TYR A 449 -24.27 -13.18 -13.22
N ASN A 450 -25.23 -14.06 -13.54
CA ASN A 450 -26.11 -14.68 -12.55
C ASN A 450 -25.52 -15.96 -11.92
N GLN A 451 -24.49 -16.52 -12.55
CA GLN A 451 -23.69 -17.63 -12.03
C GLN A 451 -22.20 -17.26 -12.18
N PRO A 452 -21.68 -16.35 -11.34
CA PRO A 452 -20.36 -15.75 -11.55
C PRO A 452 -19.22 -16.69 -11.18
N GLN A 453 -19.50 -17.92 -10.75
CA GLN A 453 -18.48 -18.93 -10.46
C GLN A 453 -19.00 -20.34 -10.67
N THR A 454 -18.09 -21.25 -10.97
CA THR A 454 -18.37 -22.70 -10.97
C THR A 454 -18.55 -23.22 -9.54
N PRO A 455 -19.27 -24.33 -9.32
CA PRO A 455 -19.47 -24.91 -7.98
C PRO A 455 -18.18 -25.31 -7.25
N ASP A 456 -17.13 -25.64 -8.00
CA ASP A 456 -15.79 -25.99 -7.50
C ASP A 456 -14.86 -24.76 -7.35
N GLU A 457 -15.38 -23.55 -7.63
CA GLU A 457 -14.65 -22.28 -7.66
C GLU A 457 -13.43 -22.28 -8.59
N ALA A 458 -13.36 -23.22 -9.55
CA ALA A 458 -12.28 -23.33 -10.51
C ALA A 458 -12.28 -22.18 -11.52
N VAL A 459 -13.45 -21.67 -11.90
CA VAL A 459 -13.59 -20.50 -12.78
C VAL A 459 -14.48 -19.46 -12.08
N GLN A 460 -13.99 -18.23 -12.00
CA GLN A 460 -14.69 -17.10 -11.37
C GLN A 460 -14.71 -15.91 -12.33
N LEU A 461 -15.87 -15.25 -12.46
CA LEU A 461 -16.11 -14.06 -13.26
C LEU A 461 -16.22 -12.83 -12.37
N HIS A 462 -15.50 -11.78 -12.75
CA HIS A 462 -15.52 -10.49 -12.10
C HIS A 462 -15.78 -9.39 -13.12
N ARG A 463 -16.73 -8.49 -12.85
CA ARG A 463 -16.99 -7.29 -13.66
C ARG A 463 -16.33 -6.08 -13.01
N SER A 464 -15.71 -5.22 -13.80
CA SER A 464 -15.17 -3.96 -13.28
C SER A 464 -16.29 -3.06 -12.76
N SER A 465 -16.06 -2.40 -11.62
CA SER A 465 -17.04 -1.47 -11.02
C SER A 465 -17.02 -0.07 -11.63
N ASP A 466 -16.08 0.20 -12.54
CA ASP A 466 -15.88 1.49 -13.21
C ASP A 466 -16.81 1.74 -14.41
N GLN A 467 -17.76 0.83 -14.66
CA GLN A 467 -18.70 0.87 -15.78
C GLN A 467 -18.03 0.83 -17.18
N GLN A 468 -16.77 0.42 -17.30
CA GLN A 468 -16.06 0.43 -18.59
C GLN A 468 -16.28 -0.83 -19.45
N ASN A 469 -17.30 -1.65 -19.17
CA ASN A 469 -17.55 -2.92 -19.88
C ASN A 469 -16.30 -3.79 -19.99
N ARG A 470 -15.75 -4.14 -18.82
CA ARG A 470 -14.58 -5.01 -18.68
C ARG A 470 -14.85 -6.11 -17.68
N TRP A 471 -14.35 -7.29 -18.00
CA TRP A 471 -14.53 -8.50 -17.19
C TRP A 471 -13.23 -9.28 -17.10
N ALA A 472 -12.99 -9.86 -15.93
CA ALA A 472 -11.89 -10.77 -15.66
C ALA A 472 -12.43 -12.15 -15.27
N PHE A 473 -11.90 -13.19 -15.92
CA PHE A 473 -12.05 -14.58 -15.51
C PHE A 473 -10.79 -15.04 -14.80
N VAL A 474 -10.94 -15.54 -13.57
CA VAL A 474 -9.87 -16.15 -12.77
C VAL A 474 -10.05 -17.66 -12.81
N ILE A 475 -9.05 -18.38 -13.31
CA ILE A 475 -9.13 -19.81 -13.61
C ILE A 475 -8.04 -20.56 -12.84
N LYS A 476 -8.46 -21.38 -11.87
CA LYS A 476 -7.59 -22.27 -11.09
C LYS A 476 -7.53 -23.63 -11.78
N LEU A 477 -6.56 -23.80 -12.67
CA LEU A 477 -6.45 -25.00 -13.51
C LEU A 477 -6.27 -26.30 -12.71
N ASN A 478 -5.67 -26.24 -11.51
CA ASN A 478 -5.56 -27.39 -10.60
C ASN A 478 -6.89 -27.82 -9.94
N ARG A 479 -7.88 -26.93 -9.87
CA ARG A 479 -9.22 -27.24 -9.35
C ARG A 479 -10.19 -27.67 -10.44
N LEU A 480 -9.88 -27.36 -11.71
CA LEU A 480 -10.74 -27.67 -12.84
C LEU A 480 -10.90 -29.19 -13.01
N SER A 481 -12.15 -29.65 -13.11
CA SER A 481 -12.45 -31.06 -13.38
C SER A 481 -11.69 -31.59 -14.61
N THR A 482 -11.14 -32.80 -14.50
CA THR A 482 -10.36 -33.45 -15.56
C THR A 482 -11.17 -33.72 -16.83
N SER A 483 -12.51 -33.72 -16.72
CA SER A 483 -13.45 -33.87 -17.83
C SER A 483 -13.54 -32.63 -18.71
N ILE A 484 -13.18 -31.45 -18.19
CA ILE A 484 -13.16 -30.21 -18.95
C ILE A 484 -11.87 -30.16 -19.79
N SER A 485 -12.04 -30.02 -21.10
CA SER A 485 -10.94 -29.96 -22.07
C SER A 485 -10.76 -28.56 -22.66
N ARG A 486 -11.79 -27.71 -22.57
CA ARG A 486 -11.83 -26.40 -23.20
C ARG A 486 -12.73 -25.43 -22.44
N ILE A 487 -12.35 -24.15 -22.44
CA ILE A 487 -13.13 -23.02 -21.91
C ILE A 487 -13.25 -21.99 -23.05
N VAL A 488 -14.47 -21.61 -23.39
CA VAL A 488 -14.76 -20.63 -24.45
C VAL A 488 -15.24 -19.33 -23.82
N PHE A 489 -14.66 -18.20 -24.20
CA PHE A 489 -15.03 -16.87 -23.70
C PHE A 489 -15.79 -16.10 -24.77
N ALA A 490 -16.95 -15.57 -24.37
CA ALA A 490 -17.84 -14.86 -25.25
C ALA A 490 -18.35 -13.56 -24.65
N LEU A 491 -18.72 -12.64 -25.54
CA LEU A 491 -19.48 -11.45 -25.25
C LEU A 491 -20.87 -11.57 -25.86
N THR A 492 -21.86 -11.08 -25.13
CA THR A 492 -23.24 -10.96 -25.58
C THR A 492 -23.69 -9.53 -25.42
N LEU A 493 -24.44 -9.05 -26.40
CA LEU A 493 -24.98 -7.71 -26.41
C LEU A 493 -26.50 -7.80 -26.36
N GLU A 494 -27.09 -7.19 -25.34
CA GLU A 494 -28.53 -7.08 -25.19
C GLU A 494 -29.02 -5.83 -25.90
N THR A 495 -29.67 -6.04 -27.05
CA THR A 495 -30.29 -4.99 -27.87
C THR A 495 -31.63 -5.46 -28.42
N ASP A 496 -32.57 -4.51 -28.56
CA ASP A 496 -33.76 -4.69 -29.38
C ASP A 496 -33.36 -4.92 -30.84
N ASP A 497 -34.15 -5.70 -31.59
CA ASP A 497 -33.87 -6.07 -32.99
C ASP A 497 -33.71 -4.87 -33.95
N GLN A 498 -34.22 -3.70 -33.57
CA GLN A 498 -34.09 -2.46 -34.36
C GLN A 498 -32.82 -1.66 -34.03
N ALA A 499 -32.15 -1.94 -32.91
CA ALA A 499 -30.99 -1.19 -32.43
C ALA A 499 -29.65 -1.68 -33.03
N GLY A 500 -29.62 -2.86 -33.66
CA GLY A 500 -28.42 -3.43 -34.27
C GLY A 500 -27.60 -4.33 -33.34
N GLY A 501 -26.40 -4.72 -33.77
CA GLY A 501 -25.51 -5.63 -33.05
C GLY A 501 -24.21 -4.96 -32.58
N PHE A 502 -23.14 -5.75 -32.45
CA PHE A 502 -21.84 -5.29 -31.99
C PHE A 502 -21.22 -4.15 -32.82
N GLY A 503 -21.71 -3.88 -34.03
CA GLY A 503 -21.31 -2.70 -34.83
C GLY A 503 -21.66 -1.35 -34.22
N LEU A 504 -22.43 -1.32 -33.12
CA LEU A 504 -22.59 -0.13 -32.27
C LEU A 504 -21.33 0.25 -31.50
N LEU A 505 -20.37 -0.69 -31.38
CA LEU A 505 -19.09 -0.51 -30.72
C LEU A 505 -17.97 -0.42 -31.76
N GLU A 506 -16.85 0.18 -31.40
CA GLU A 506 -15.71 0.35 -32.31
C GLU A 506 -14.86 -0.92 -32.37
N LYS A 507 -14.57 -1.49 -31.19
CA LYS A 507 -13.71 -2.66 -31.06
C LYS A 507 -13.95 -3.38 -29.74
N THR A 508 -13.53 -4.64 -29.70
CA THR A 508 -13.42 -5.45 -28.48
C THR A 508 -12.03 -6.06 -28.42
N TRP A 509 -11.60 -6.44 -27.23
CA TRP A 509 -10.36 -7.16 -27.04
C TRP A 509 -10.51 -8.21 -25.96
N ILE A 510 -9.68 -9.23 -26.06
CA ILE A 510 -9.46 -10.24 -25.03
C ILE A 510 -7.96 -10.43 -24.87
N GLY A 511 -7.51 -10.55 -23.63
CA GLY A 511 -6.15 -10.86 -23.32
C GLY A 511 -6.06 -11.90 -22.22
N CYS A 512 -4.89 -12.51 -22.10
CA CYS A 512 -4.67 -13.61 -21.19
C CYS A 512 -3.27 -13.49 -20.57
N THR A 513 -3.20 -13.71 -19.26
CA THR A 513 -1.97 -13.71 -18.48
C THR A 513 -1.97 -14.89 -17.51
N VAL A 514 -0.80 -15.47 -17.27
CA VAL A 514 -0.59 -16.47 -16.21
C VAL A 514 -0.01 -15.74 -15.00
N ASP A 515 -0.65 -15.84 -13.84
CA ASP A 515 -0.13 -15.22 -12.62
C ASP A 515 1.15 -15.92 -12.15
N GLY A 516 2.00 -15.22 -11.40
CA GLY A 516 3.24 -15.79 -10.82
C GLY A 516 4.54 -15.54 -11.59
N ASP A 517 4.51 -15.25 -12.90
CA ASP A 517 5.73 -14.83 -13.62
C ASP A 517 5.52 -13.74 -14.69
N CYS A 518 4.27 -13.31 -14.90
CA CYS A 518 3.89 -12.31 -15.91
C CYS A 518 4.35 -12.62 -17.35
N SER A 519 4.94 -13.80 -17.63
CA SER A 519 5.83 -14.10 -18.77
C SER A 519 5.14 -14.17 -20.13
N THR A 520 3.85 -14.47 -20.11
CA THR A 520 3.03 -14.58 -21.31
C THR A 520 1.86 -13.63 -21.19
N ARG A 521 1.89 -12.55 -21.99
CA ARG A 521 0.80 -11.59 -22.12
C ARG A 521 0.25 -11.73 -23.52
N LEU A 522 -0.95 -12.24 -23.65
CA LEU A 522 -1.62 -12.38 -24.94
C LEU A 522 -2.64 -11.27 -25.09
N LYS A 523 -2.79 -10.74 -26.30
CA LYS A 523 -3.89 -9.84 -26.63
C LYS A 523 -4.41 -10.14 -28.03
N PHE A 524 -5.71 -10.18 -28.16
CA PHE A 524 -6.42 -10.22 -29.43
C PHE A 524 -7.38 -9.04 -29.44
N THR A 525 -7.27 -8.19 -30.47
CA THR A 525 -8.18 -7.07 -30.69
C THR A 525 -8.99 -7.34 -31.95
N LEU A 526 -10.30 -7.12 -31.88
CA LEU A 526 -11.24 -7.32 -32.96
C LEU A 526 -11.98 -6.02 -33.25
N SER A 527 -11.91 -5.54 -34.50
CA SER A 527 -12.75 -4.43 -34.96
C SER A 527 -14.19 -4.89 -35.07
N LEU A 528 -15.11 -4.05 -34.58
CA LEU A 528 -16.54 -4.34 -34.58
C LEU A 528 -17.30 -3.52 -35.64
N ALA A 529 -16.64 -2.62 -36.36
CA ALA A 529 -17.26 -1.80 -37.39
C ALA A 529 -18.00 -2.66 -38.44
N GLY A 530 -19.28 -2.35 -38.67
CA GLY A 530 -20.12 -3.02 -39.66
C GLY A 530 -20.63 -4.42 -39.27
N ARG A 531 -20.42 -4.84 -38.02
CA ARG A 531 -20.90 -6.12 -37.51
C ARG A 531 -22.37 -6.06 -37.07
N CYS A 532 -23.11 -7.12 -37.37
CA CYS A 532 -24.54 -7.23 -37.04
C CYS A 532 -24.82 -8.24 -35.92
N GLU A 533 -23.81 -9.01 -35.51
CA GLU A 533 -23.99 -10.08 -34.54
C GLU A 533 -24.28 -9.56 -33.13
N LYS A 534 -25.06 -10.31 -32.35
CA LYS A 534 -25.40 -9.99 -30.96
C LYS A 534 -24.64 -10.86 -29.95
N ALA A 535 -23.93 -11.88 -30.39
CA ALA A 535 -22.98 -12.64 -29.58
C ALA A 535 -21.67 -12.87 -30.34
N LEU A 536 -20.54 -12.84 -29.63
CA LEU A 536 -19.19 -12.98 -30.17
C LEU A 536 -18.35 -13.91 -29.30
N ILE A 537 -17.78 -14.95 -29.90
CA ILE A 537 -16.72 -15.75 -29.29
C ILE A 537 -15.39 -15.06 -29.55
N LEU A 538 -14.71 -14.63 -28.47
CA LEU A 538 -13.44 -13.92 -28.59
C LEU A 538 -12.25 -14.87 -28.58
N ALA A 539 -12.24 -15.85 -27.66
CA ALA A 539 -11.15 -16.80 -27.53
C ALA A 539 -11.58 -18.13 -26.91
N GLU A 540 -10.74 -19.14 -27.05
CA GLU A 540 -10.82 -20.41 -26.33
C GLU A 540 -9.49 -20.74 -25.66
N VAL A 541 -9.56 -21.22 -24.41
CA VAL A 541 -8.46 -21.87 -23.70
C VAL A 541 -8.72 -23.36 -23.74
N TYR A 542 -7.79 -24.15 -24.29
CA TYR A 542 -8.01 -25.58 -24.52
C TYR A 542 -6.76 -26.41 -24.23
N ARG A 543 -6.98 -27.66 -23.85
CA ARG A 543 -5.92 -28.62 -23.54
C ARG A 543 -5.65 -29.52 -24.75
N ARG A 544 -4.42 -29.53 -25.26
CA ARG A 544 -3.99 -30.45 -26.32
C ARG A 544 -2.60 -30.99 -25.99
N ALA A 545 -2.44 -32.31 -26.10
CA ALA A 545 -1.17 -32.99 -25.75
C ALA A 545 -0.67 -32.67 -24.32
N LYS A 546 -1.59 -32.59 -23.35
CA LYS A 546 -1.35 -32.23 -21.93
C LYS A 546 -0.87 -30.79 -21.68
N GLU A 547 -0.93 -29.92 -22.68
CA GLU A 547 -0.57 -28.51 -22.55
C GLU A 547 -1.80 -27.62 -22.77
N TRP A 548 -1.93 -26.57 -21.96
CA TRP A 548 -2.96 -25.53 -22.14
C TRP A 548 -2.52 -24.50 -23.17
N LYS A 549 -3.43 -24.19 -24.10
CA LYS A 549 -3.22 -23.26 -25.20
C LYS A 549 -4.34 -22.23 -25.24
N PHE A 550 -4.01 -21.03 -25.68
CA PHE A 550 -4.97 -19.96 -25.95
C PHE A 550 -5.12 -19.79 -27.46
N LYS A 551 -6.35 -19.59 -27.94
CA LYS A 551 -6.63 -19.33 -29.34
C LYS A 551 -7.60 -18.16 -29.49
N ALA A 552 -7.24 -17.21 -30.34
CA ALA A 552 -8.12 -16.12 -30.77
C ALA A 552 -9.13 -16.65 -31.79
N VAL A 553 -10.41 -16.29 -31.65
CA VAL A 553 -11.50 -16.82 -32.48
C VAL A 553 -12.14 -15.70 -33.31
N GLY A 554 -12.92 -14.80 -32.70
CA GLY A 554 -13.59 -13.69 -33.37
C GLY A 554 -14.85 -14.07 -34.16
N GLN A 555 -15.54 -15.16 -33.78
CA GLN A 555 -16.73 -15.68 -34.47
C GLN A 555 -18.02 -15.08 -33.88
N GLY A 556 -18.93 -14.61 -34.74
CA GLY A 556 -20.20 -14.01 -34.33
C GLY A 556 -21.43 -14.90 -34.53
N PHE A 557 -22.49 -14.57 -33.79
CA PHE A 557 -23.81 -15.17 -33.86
C PHE A 557 -24.88 -14.07 -33.90
N GLU A 558 -25.66 -14.03 -34.98
CA GLU A 558 -26.71 -13.03 -35.19
C GLU A 558 -27.84 -13.15 -34.17
N SER A 559 -28.28 -14.38 -33.87
CA SER A 559 -29.36 -14.64 -32.92
C SER A 559 -28.95 -14.55 -31.44
N GLY A 560 -27.78 -13.97 -31.14
CA GLY A 560 -27.34 -13.65 -29.78
C GLY A 560 -27.06 -14.86 -28.89
N LEU A 561 -27.24 -14.66 -27.57
CA LEU A 561 -26.96 -15.66 -26.55
C LEU A 561 -27.72 -16.99 -26.77
N PRO A 562 -29.02 -17.02 -27.14
CA PRO A 562 -29.73 -18.29 -27.32
C PRO A 562 -29.09 -19.23 -28.34
N ALA A 563 -28.67 -18.71 -29.50
CA ALA A 563 -28.00 -19.53 -30.52
C ALA A 563 -26.60 -19.98 -30.07
N LEU A 564 -25.87 -19.11 -29.37
CA LEU A 564 -24.56 -19.44 -28.83
C LEU A 564 -24.65 -20.52 -27.72
N ALA A 565 -25.63 -20.42 -26.83
CA ALA A 565 -25.87 -21.38 -25.76
C ALA A 565 -26.30 -22.74 -26.33
N ALA A 566 -27.25 -22.75 -27.28
CA ALA A 566 -27.68 -23.97 -27.97
C ALA A 566 -26.54 -24.65 -28.74
N HIS A 567 -25.62 -23.87 -29.32
CA HIS A 567 -24.43 -24.39 -29.98
C HIS A 567 -23.59 -25.27 -29.04
N TYR A 568 -23.48 -24.88 -27.75
CA TYR A 568 -22.75 -25.64 -26.73
C TYR A 568 -23.62 -26.59 -25.90
N GLY A 569 -24.91 -26.72 -26.23
CA GLY A 569 -25.83 -27.65 -25.56
C GLY A 569 -26.35 -27.16 -24.21
N VAL A 570 -26.42 -25.84 -24.01
CA VAL A 570 -27.07 -25.23 -22.85
C VAL A 570 -28.52 -24.93 -23.22
N ASP A 571 -29.46 -25.46 -22.44
CA ASP A 571 -30.89 -25.14 -22.57
C ASP A 571 -31.16 -23.77 -21.92
N VAL A 572 -31.51 -22.79 -22.73
CA VAL A 572 -31.93 -21.45 -22.26
C VAL A 572 -33.46 -21.44 -22.21
N ALA A 573 -34.01 -21.47 -21.00
CA ALA A 573 -35.45 -21.50 -20.75
C ALA A 573 -36.05 -20.10 -20.57
#